data_AF-A0A7C3X8B7-F1
#
_entry.id   AF-A0A7C3X8B7-F1
#
_cell.length_a   1.000
_cell.length_b   1.000
_cell.length_c   1.000
_cell.angle_alpha   90.00
_cell.angle_beta   90.00
_cell.angle_gamma   90.00
#
_symmetry.space_group_name_H-M   'P 1'
#
loop_
_entity.id
_entity.type
_entity.pdbx_description
1 polymer ?
#
loop_
_entity_poly.entity_id
_entity_poly.type
_entity_poly.pdbx_seq_one_letter_code
_entity_poly.pdbx_strand_id
1 'polypeptide(L)'
;MTNSGSGVPDSFQSTPKRPGLRRGVLFSALVLAIAAGAYLYWRFVYYPTTPQYALREFLDAAIHQQYATAYRRLYLTPALQLVLPSEEALKNLAEDAGGIVPRLQDYHLGRVRASQDRAVIDTVLIARRPEAATSMVEEVAVEMVRDGDVWKVDGAWAVEETIRRAGKALLHSVFH
;
A
#
# COMPACT_ATOMS: atom_id res chain seq x y z
N MET A 1 -0.19 94.60 13.84
CA MET A 1 0.59 93.53 14.50
C MET A 1 -0.32 92.32 14.65
N THR A 2 0.19 91.20 14.17
CA THR A 2 -0.44 89.90 13.92
C THR A 2 -0.73 89.10 15.18
N ASN A 3 -1.81 88.31 15.18
CA ASN A 3 -1.73 86.92 15.65
C ASN A 3 -2.88 86.08 15.08
N SER A 4 -2.58 85.41 13.97
CA SER A 4 -3.27 84.19 13.53
C SER A 4 -2.70 83.03 14.33
N GLY A 5 -3.55 82.34 15.08
CA GLY A 5 -3.20 81.14 15.83
C GLY A 5 -4.31 80.10 15.66
N SER A 6 -4.30 79.43 14.52
CA SER A 6 -5.12 78.24 14.22
C SER A 6 -4.63 77.04 15.03
N GLY A 7 -5.43 76.59 16.01
CA GLY A 7 -5.21 75.34 16.74
C GLY A 7 -6.22 74.29 16.31
N VAL A 8 -5.78 73.38 15.44
CA VAL A 8 -6.51 72.22 14.91
C VAL A 8 -6.91 71.28 16.05
N PRO A 9 -8.11 70.64 16.03
CA PRO A 9 -8.47 69.66 17.04
C PRO A 9 -7.60 68.40 16.93
N ASP A 10 -7.01 67.99 18.04
CA ASP A 10 -6.29 66.72 18.19
C ASP A 10 -7.25 65.54 17.96
N SER A 11 -7.31 65.05 16.73
CA SER A 11 -7.94 63.78 16.41
C SER A 11 -7.07 62.66 16.98
N PHE A 12 -7.48 62.10 18.12
CA PHE A 12 -6.93 60.84 18.64
C PHE A 12 -7.14 59.74 17.60
N GLN A 13 -6.11 59.44 16.81
CA GLN A 13 -6.08 58.26 15.97
C GLN A 13 -6.01 57.03 16.87
N SER A 14 -7.16 56.39 17.12
CA SER A 14 -7.21 55.05 17.69
C SER A 14 -6.52 54.10 16.72
N THR A 15 -5.30 53.68 17.05
CA THR A 15 -4.59 52.63 16.32
C THR A 15 -5.43 51.35 16.34
N PRO A 16 -5.69 50.70 15.19
CA PRO A 16 -6.47 49.47 15.19
C PRO A 16 -5.69 48.41 15.98
N LYS A 17 -6.25 47.98 17.13
CA LYS A 17 -5.81 46.80 17.88
C LYS A 17 -5.83 45.61 16.92
N ARG A 18 -4.66 45.24 16.37
CA ARG A 18 -4.50 44.04 15.54
C ARG A 18 -5.06 42.85 16.31
N PRO A 19 -6.17 42.23 15.87
CA PRO A 19 -6.75 41.13 16.60
C PRO A 19 -5.79 39.93 16.53
N GLY A 20 -5.31 39.51 17.69
CA GLY A 20 -5.19 38.09 18.03
C GLY A 20 -4.35 37.17 17.12
N LEU A 21 -3.26 37.64 16.51
CA LEU A 21 -2.35 36.77 15.72
C LEU A 21 -1.95 35.50 16.50
N ARG A 22 -1.75 35.61 17.82
CA ARG A 22 -1.46 34.48 18.72
C ARG A 22 -2.59 33.45 18.83
N ARG A 23 -3.86 33.87 18.79
CA ARG A 23 -5.02 32.96 18.85
C ARG A 23 -5.17 32.18 17.54
N GLY A 24 -4.93 32.84 16.40
CA GLY A 24 -4.87 32.18 15.10
C GLY A 24 -3.74 31.15 15.04
N VAL A 25 -2.54 31.50 15.50
CA VAL A 25 -1.39 30.58 15.54
C VAL A 25 -1.64 29.38 16.47
N LEU A 26 -2.22 29.60 17.66
CA LEU A 26 -2.58 28.50 18.58
C LEU A 26 -3.62 27.56 17.98
N PHE A 27 -4.63 28.10 17.30
CA PHE A 27 -5.64 27.29 16.61
C PHE A 27 -5.03 26.47 15.47
N SER A 28 -4.21 27.10 14.62
CA SER A 28 -3.51 26.39 13.53
C SER A 28 -2.56 25.31 14.07
N ALA A 29 -1.82 25.59 15.15
CA ALA A 29 -0.95 24.61 15.80
C ALA A 29 -1.75 23.42 16.36
N LEU A 30 -2.92 23.68 16.95
CA LEU A 30 -3.82 22.63 17.44
C LEU A 30 -4.36 21.75 16.30
N VAL A 31 -4.80 22.36 15.19
CA VAL A 31 -5.28 21.62 14.01
C VAL A 31 -4.15 20.76 13.43
N LEU A 32 -2.93 21.30 13.33
CA LEU A 32 -1.77 20.54 12.87
C LEU A 32 -1.43 19.38 13.81
N ALA A 33 -1.50 19.59 15.13
CA ALA A 33 -1.26 18.53 16.11
C ALA A 33 -2.30 17.39 16.00
N ILE A 34 -3.57 17.73 15.81
CA ILE A 34 -4.65 16.74 15.61
C ILE A 34 -4.44 15.99 14.29
N ALA A 35 -4.15 16.71 13.20
CA ALA A 35 -3.89 16.09 11.89
C ALA A 35 -2.67 15.15 11.95
N ALA A 36 -1.59 15.56 12.62
CA ALA A 36 -0.42 14.72 12.84
C ALA A 36 -0.75 13.49 13.69
N GLY A 37 -1.51 13.66 14.77
CA GLY A 37 -1.96 12.53 15.61
C GLY A 37 -2.83 11.54 14.85
N ALA A 38 -3.80 12.02 14.08
CA ALA A 38 -4.66 11.19 13.24
C ALA A 38 -3.86 10.45 12.16
N TYR A 39 -2.89 11.12 11.53
CA TYR A 39 -1.99 10.51 10.56
C TYR A 39 -1.12 9.41 11.18
N LEU A 40 -0.53 9.67 12.36
CA LEU A 40 0.27 8.68 13.08
C LEU A 40 -0.58 7.46 13.49
N TYR A 41 -1.77 7.69 14.04
CA TYR A 41 -2.69 6.61 14.39
C TYR A 41 -3.06 5.78 13.15
N TRP A 42 -3.42 6.44 12.05
CA TRP A 42 -3.73 5.76 10.81
C TRP A 42 -2.55 4.95 10.28
N ARG A 43 -1.34 5.52 10.26
CA ARG A 43 -0.15 4.90 9.67
C ARG A 43 0.39 3.71 10.47
N PHE A 44 0.33 3.77 11.80
CA PHE A 44 0.98 2.81 12.69
C PHE A 44 0.02 1.85 13.39
N VAL A 45 -1.25 2.22 13.55
CA VAL A 45 -2.24 1.37 14.25
C VAL A 45 -3.23 0.79 13.25
N TYR A 46 -3.88 1.63 12.45
CA TYR A 46 -4.94 1.16 11.56
C TYR A 46 -4.41 0.47 10.30
N TYR A 47 -3.53 1.14 9.54
CA TYR A 47 -3.05 0.66 8.25
C TYR A 47 -2.44 -0.76 8.28
N PRO A 48 -1.63 -1.15 9.28
CA PRO A 48 -1.10 -2.51 9.38
C PRO A 48 -2.17 -3.61 9.51
N THR A 49 -3.39 -3.27 9.90
CA THR A 49 -4.52 -4.21 10.05
C THR A 49 -5.36 -4.34 8.77
N THR A 50 -4.97 -3.67 7.68
CA THR A 50 -5.71 -3.70 6.42
C THR A 50 -5.23 -4.82 5.48
N PRO A 51 -6.10 -5.36 4.60
CA PRO A 51 -5.68 -6.35 3.61
C PRO A 51 -4.70 -5.76 2.58
N GLN A 52 -4.78 -4.45 2.30
CA GLN A 52 -3.85 -3.75 1.43
C GLN A 52 -2.42 -3.79 1.96
N TYR A 53 -2.26 -3.58 3.27
CA TYR A 53 -0.95 -3.65 3.90
C TYR A 53 -0.35 -5.06 3.81
N ALA A 54 -1.15 -6.10 4.07
CA ALA A 54 -0.70 -7.48 3.98
C ALA A 54 -0.29 -7.86 2.55
N LEU A 55 -1.08 -7.47 1.54
CA LEU A 55 -0.73 -7.71 0.14
C LEU A 55 0.51 -6.91 -0.28
N ARG A 56 0.64 -5.66 0.17
CA ARG A 56 1.83 -4.83 -0.04
C ARG A 56 3.08 -5.52 0.49
N GLU A 57 3.06 -5.96 1.74
CA GLU A 57 4.20 -6.68 2.33
C GLU A 57 4.51 -7.98 1.59
N PHE A 58 3.50 -8.72 1.13
CA PHE A 58 3.71 -9.93 0.34
C PHE A 58 4.40 -9.62 -1.01
N LEU A 59 3.92 -8.62 -1.75
CA LEU A 59 4.46 -8.26 -3.07
C LEU A 59 5.85 -7.61 -2.95
N ASP A 60 6.07 -6.76 -1.95
CA ASP A 60 7.39 -6.21 -1.64
C ASP A 60 8.37 -7.33 -1.28
N ALA A 61 7.93 -8.31 -0.46
CA ALA A 61 8.73 -9.48 -0.15
C ALA A 61 9.03 -10.33 -1.40
N ALA A 62 8.09 -10.46 -2.33
CA ALA A 62 8.30 -11.16 -3.58
C ALA A 62 9.32 -10.46 -4.49
N ILE A 63 9.27 -9.13 -4.61
CA ILE A 63 10.24 -8.32 -5.37
C ILE A 63 11.63 -8.42 -4.74
N HIS A 64 11.72 -8.31 -3.41
CA HIS A 64 12.98 -8.32 -2.67
C HIS A 64 13.46 -9.72 -2.27
N GLN A 65 12.83 -10.79 -2.76
CA GLN A 65 13.18 -12.19 -2.46
C GLN A 65 13.23 -12.52 -0.96
N GLN A 66 12.37 -11.89 -0.17
CA GLN A 66 12.23 -12.12 1.27
C GLN A 66 11.25 -13.27 1.53
N TYR A 67 11.67 -14.51 1.25
CA TYR A 67 10.81 -15.70 1.30
C TYR A 67 10.12 -15.92 2.66
N ALA A 68 10.80 -15.66 3.78
CA ALA A 68 10.21 -15.70 5.13
C ALA A 68 8.97 -14.83 5.25
N THR A 69 9.09 -13.57 4.80
CA THR A 69 8.01 -12.58 4.89
C THR A 69 6.86 -12.97 3.98
N ALA A 70 7.17 -13.38 2.74
CA ALA A 70 6.16 -13.83 1.79
C ALA A 70 5.41 -15.07 2.32
N TYR A 71 6.12 -16.07 2.84
CA TYR A 71 5.54 -17.29 3.40
C TYR A 71 4.60 -17.00 4.58
N ARG A 72 5.00 -16.11 5.50
CA ARG A 72 4.16 -15.68 6.63
C ARG A 72 2.88 -14.97 6.20
N ARG A 73 2.91 -14.30 5.05
CA ARG A 73 1.77 -13.58 4.46
C ARG A 73 0.89 -14.46 3.60
N LEU A 74 1.25 -15.72 3.37
CA LEU A 74 0.39 -16.70 2.68
C LEU A 74 -0.51 -17.42 3.68
N TYR A 75 -1.78 -17.55 3.29
CA TYR A 75 -2.71 -18.47 3.91
C TYR A 75 -2.63 -19.80 3.16
N LEU A 76 -2.05 -20.82 3.80
CA LEU A 76 -1.92 -22.14 3.22
C LEU A 76 -2.99 -23.05 3.83
N THR A 77 -3.91 -23.52 3.00
CA THR A 77 -4.84 -24.59 3.38
C THR A 77 -4.05 -25.87 3.74
N PRO A 78 -4.62 -26.81 4.51
CA PRO A 78 -3.91 -28.03 4.89
C PRO A 78 -3.34 -28.81 3.68
N ALA A 79 -4.06 -28.83 2.55
CA ALA A 79 -3.58 -29.46 1.33
C ALA A 79 -2.37 -28.73 0.73
N LEU A 80 -2.37 -27.38 0.74
CA LEU A 80 -1.25 -26.59 0.25
C LEU A 80 -0.04 -26.66 1.19
N GLN A 81 -0.24 -26.80 2.50
CA GLN A 81 0.85 -27.02 3.45
C GLN A 81 1.59 -28.35 3.19
N LEU A 82 0.96 -29.34 2.57
CA LEU A 82 1.66 -30.57 2.17
C LEU A 82 2.60 -30.34 0.99
N VAL A 83 2.26 -29.42 0.09
CA VAL A 83 3.06 -29.07 -1.11
C VAL A 83 4.12 -28.02 -0.77
N LEU A 84 3.76 -27.05 0.06
CA LEU A 84 4.60 -25.95 0.54
C LEU A 84 4.67 -25.99 2.07
N PRO A 85 5.39 -26.95 2.66
CA PRO A 85 5.43 -27.14 4.12
C PRO A 85 6.29 -26.10 4.86
N SER A 86 7.20 -25.43 4.15
CA SER A 86 8.13 -24.48 4.76
C SER A 86 8.50 -23.33 3.83
N GLU A 87 9.18 -22.34 4.42
CA GLU A 87 9.79 -21.23 3.70
C GLU A 87 10.80 -21.74 2.65
N GLU A 88 11.60 -22.75 2.96
CA GLU A 88 12.58 -23.32 2.04
C GLU A 88 11.90 -23.95 0.82
N ALA A 89 10.74 -24.60 1.02
CA ALA A 89 9.97 -25.15 -0.10
C ALA A 89 9.46 -24.04 -1.03
N LEU A 90 8.98 -22.92 -0.46
CA LEU A 90 8.57 -21.75 -1.24
C LEU A 90 9.76 -21.14 -1.99
N LYS A 91 10.92 -21.03 -1.33
CA LYS A 91 12.15 -20.54 -1.95
C LYS A 91 12.56 -21.40 -3.15
N ASN A 92 12.64 -22.72 -2.98
CA ASN A 92 13.05 -23.63 -4.05
C ASN A 92 12.08 -23.52 -5.24
N LEU A 93 10.77 -23.51 -4.98
CA LEU A 93 9.75 -23.34 -6.02
C LEU A 93 9.89 -21.99 -6.75
N ALA A 94 10.12 -20.91 -6.00
CA ALA A 94 10.31 -19.58 -6.56
C ALA A 94 11.59 -19.47 -7.40
N GLU A 95 12.69 -20.09 -6.97
CA GLU A 95 13.93 -20.12 -7.75
C GLU A 95 13.75 -20.83 -9.09
N ASP A 96 13.03 -21.97 -9.10
CA ASP A 96 12.70 -22.70 -10.32
C ASP A 96 11.75 -21.92 -11.25
N ALA A 97 10.80 -21.16 -10.68
CA ALA A 97 9.81 -20.38 -11.43
C ALA A 97 10.29 -18.97 -11.83
N GLY A 98 11.45 -18.50 -11.35
CA GLY A 98 11.95 -17.15 -11.58
C GLY A 98 11.30 -16.06 -10.70
N GLY A 99 10.86 -16.42 -9.50
CA GLY A 99 10.28 -15.57 -8.45
C GLY A 99 9.00 -16.17 -7.86
N ILE A 100 8.58 -15.69 -6.67
CA ILE A 100 7.29 -16.06 -6.05
C ILE A 100 6.13 -15.63 -6.95
N VAL A 101 6.22 -14.41 -7.46
CA VAL A 101 5.48 -13.94 -8.62
C VAL A 101 6.53 -13.80 -9.73
N PRO A 102 6.51 -14.65 -10.76
CA PRO A 102 7.59 -14.70 -11.74
C PRO A 102 7.92 -13.32 -12.31
N ARG A 103 9.16 -12.87 -12.08
CA ARG A 103 9.74 -11.64 -12.65
C ARG A 103 8.98 -10.35 -12.31
N LEU A 104 8.27 -10.33 -11.19
CA LEU A 104 7.61 -9.12 -10.68
C LEU A 104 8.64 -8.01 -10.45
N GLN A 105 8.36 -6.82 -10.97
CA GLN A 105 9.18 -5.61 -10.79
C GLN A 105 8.48 -4.56 -9.95
N ASP A 106 7.18 -4.36 -10.20
CA ASP A 106 6.39 -3.33 -9.55
C ASP A 106 4.91 -3.74 -9.55
N TYR A 107 4.10 -3.06 -8.75
CA TYR A 107 2.67 -3.30 -8.66
C TYR A 107 1.90 -2.04 -8.23
N HIS A 108 0.61 -2.02 -8.58
CA HIS A 108 -0.32 -1.02 -8.11
C HIS A 108 -1.53 -1.70 -7.48
N LEU A 109 -1.78 -1.38 -6.22
CA LEU A 109 -2.97 -1.81 -5.50
C LEU A 109 -4.13 -0.88 -5.87
N GLY A 110 -5.17 -1.44 -6.45
CA GLY A 110 -6.38 -0.75 -6.84
C GLY A 110 -7.49 -0.88 -5.80
N ARG A 111 -8.70 -1.13 -6.29
CA ARG A 111 -9.92 -1.16 -5.48
C ARG A 111 -9.92 -2.38 -4.55
N VAL A 112 -10.39 -2.17 -3.32
CA VAL A 112 -10.58 -3.23 -2.33
C VAL A 112 -12.06 -3.49 -2.15
N ARG A 113 -12.44 -4.76 -2.21
CA ARG A 113 -13.76 -5.27 -1.87
C ARG A 113 -13.59 -6.21 -0.68
N ALA A 114 -13.88 -5.72 0.52
CA ALA A 114 -13.69 -6.48 1.76
C ALA A 114 -15.02 -6.91 2.38
N SER A 115 -15.06 -8.16 2.81
CA SER A 115 -16.01 -8.76 3.76
C SER A 115 -15.29 -8.94 5.12
N GLN A 116 -15.99 -9.47 6.11
CA GLN A 116 -15.47 -9.65 7.48
C GLN A 116 -14.20 -10.52 7.53
N ASP A 117 -14.15 -11.57 6.73
CA ASP A 117 -13.11 -12.62 6.73
C ASP A 117 -12.37 -12.76 5.40
N ARG A 118 -12.84 -12.11 4.34
CA ARG A 118 -12.28 -12.18 2.98
C ARG A 118 -12.16 -10.80 2.36
N ALA A 119 -11.15 -10.59 1.52
CA ALA A 119 -11.07 -9.40 0.69
C ALA A 119 -10.54 -9.73 -0.69
N VAL A 120 -10.98 -8.96 -1.67
CA VAL A 120 -10.46 -9.01 -3.04
C VAL A 120 -9.84 -7.65 -3.36
N ILE A 121 -8.60 -7.66 -3.85
CA ILE A 121 -7.86 -6.46 -4.23
C ILE A 121 -7.55 -6.52 -5.71
N ASP A 122 -8.17 -5.62 -6.48
CA ASP A 122 -7.84 -5.46 -7.89
C ASP A 122 -6.42 -4.88 -7.98
N THR A 123 -5.48 -5.64 -8.51
CA THR A 123 -4.04 -5.36 -8.47
C THR A 123 -3.46 -5.39 -9.87
N VAL A 124 -2.71 -4.35 -10.22
CA VAL A 124 -1.91 -4.34 -11.45
C VAL A 124 -0.52 -4.85 -11.12
N LEU A 125 -0.07 -5.91 -11.79
CA LEU A 125 1.27 -6.47 -11.67
C LEU A 125 2.09 -6.09 -12.90
N ILE A 126 3.32 -5.65 -12.68
CA ILE A 126 4.26 -5.27 -13.73
C ILE A 126 5.43 -6.25 -13.67
N ALA A 127 5.56 -7.11 -14.68
CA ALA A 127 6.58 -8.16 -14.73
C ALA A 127 7.47 -8.04 -15.97
N ARG A 128 8.75 -8.42 -15.85
CA ARG A 128 9.66 -8.45 -17.01
C ARG A 128 9.41 -9.69 -17.87
N ARG A 129 9.36 -9.54 -19.20
CA ARG A 129 9.49 -10.70 -20.09
C ARG A 129 10.95 -11.15 -20.22
N PRO A 130 11.23 -12.46 -20.34
CA PRO A 130 12.57 -12.98 -20.60
C PRO A 130 13.21 -12.46 -21.88
N GLU A 131 12.40 -12.29 -22.92
CA GLU A 131 12.93 -12.13 -24.30
C GLU A 131 12.61 -10.77 -24.91
N ALA A 132 11.88 -9.91 -24.20
CA ALA A 132 11.46 -8.61 -24.72
C ALA A 132 11.91 -7.46 -23.80
N ALA A 133 12.30 -6.35 -24.41
CA ALA A 133 12.55 -5.08 -23.71
C ALA A 133 11.28 -4.48 -23.08
N THR A 134 10.12 -5.11 -23.30
CA THR A 134 8.81 -4.64 -22.88
C THR A 134 8.33 -5.37 -21.62
N SER A 135 7.91 -4.60 -20.62
CA SER A 135 7.24 -5.12 -19.43
C SER A 135 5.84 -5.61 -19.77
N MET A 136 5.43 -6.71 -19.13
CA MET A 136 4.05 -7.19 -19.16
C MET A 136 3.29 -6.54 -18.02
N VAL A 137 2.19 -5.86 -18.34
CA VAL A 137 1.26 -5.30 -17.36
C VAL A 137 0.02 -6.19 -17.35
N GLU A 138 -0.36 -6.68 -16.17
CA GLU A 138 -1.52 -7.54 -16.01
C GLU A 138 -2.36 -7.08 -14.81
N GLU A 139 -3.68 -7.05 -14.99
CA GLU A 139 -4.61 -6.84 -13.90
C GLU A 139 -5.06 -8.20 -13.35
N VAL A 140 -4.93 -8.38 -12.04
CA VAL A 140 -5.36 -9.57 -11.31
C VAL A 140 -6.19 -9.19 -10.09
N ALA A 141 -7.24 -9.94 -9.82
CA ALA A 141 -7.99 -9.83 -8.58
C ALA A 141 -7.33 -10.75 -7.55
N VAL A 142 -6.63 -10.17 -6.57
CA VAL A 142 -5.93 -10.94 -5.53
C VAL A 142 -6.88 -11.24 -4.38
N GLU A 143 -7.03 -12.52 -4.06
CA GLU A 143 -7.84 -12.97 -2.93
C GLU A 143 -7.05 -12.95 -1.63
N MET A 144 -7.67 -12.43 -0.58
CA MET A 144 -7.14 -12.29 0.76
C MET A 144 -8.08 -12.97 1.75
N VAL A 145 -7.50 -13.65 2.73
CA VAL A 145 -8.20 -14.31 3.83
C VAL A 145 -7.72 -13.74 5.15
N ARG A 146 -8.65 -13.54 6.08
CA ARG A 146 -8.34 -13.16 7.45
C ARG A 146 -8.10 -14.41 8.30
N ASP A 147 -6.91 -14.53 8.86
CA ASP A 147 -6.51 -15.59 9.78
C ASP A 147 -6.28 -14.98 11.17
N GLY A 148 -7.26 -15.13 12.05
CA GLY A 148 -7.33 -14.40 13.31
C GLY A 148 -7.41 -12.88 13.09
N ASP A 149 -6.40 -12.15 13.56
CA ASP A 149 -6.31 -10.69 13.40
C ASP A 149 -5.43 -10.24 12.23
N VAL A 150 -4.96 -11.17 11.40
CA VAL A 150 -4.00 -10.90 10.34
C VAL A 150 -4.57 -11.25 8.98
N TRP A 151 -4.49 -10.32 8.04
CA TRP A 151 -4.77 -10.59 6.63
C TRP A 151 -3.61 -11.30 5.97
N LYS A 152 -3.94 -12.28 5.12
CA LYS A 152 -3.01 -13.10 4.36
C LYS A 152 -3.52 -13.27 2.93
N VAL A 153 -2.60 -13.43 1.99
CA VAL A 153 -2.91 -13.77 0.59
C VAL A 153 -3.39 -15.21 0.54
N ASP A 154 -4.49 -15.49 -0.16
CA ASP A 154 -4.95 -16.86 -0.33
C ASP A 154 -3.93 -17.66 -1.16
N GLY A 155 -3.34 -18.68 -0.55
CA GLY A 155 -2.36 -19.54 -1.21
C GLY A 155 -2.96 -20.37 -2.34
N ALA A 156 -4.26 -20.69 -2.29
CA ALA A 156 -4.92 -21.42 -3.37
C ALA A 156 -5.01 -20.55 -4.62
N TRP A 157 -5.40 -19.29 -4.46
CA TRP A 157 -5.35 -18.28 -5.52
C TRP A 157 -3.93 -18.13 -6.07
N ALA A 158 -2.92 -17.99 -5.20
CA ALA A 158 -1.54 -17.80 -5.63
C ALA A 158 -1.02 -18.98 -6.48
N VAL A 159 -1.35 -20.21 -6.10
CA VAL A 159 -0.97 -21.42 -6.84
C VAL A 159 -1.74 -21.54 -8.16
N GLU A 160 -3.06 -21.36 -8.14
CA GLU A 160 -3.89 -21.39 -9.34
C GLU A 160 -3.41 -20.35 -10.37
N GLU A 161 -3.14 -19.14 -9.92
CA GLU A 161 -2.67 -18.04 -10.75
C GLU A 161 -1.28 -18.34 -11.33
N THR A 162 -0.39 -18.97 -10.55
CA THR A 162 0.92 -19.42 -11.03
C THR A 162 0.79 -20.50 -12.12
N ILE A 163 -0.08 -21.50 -11.91
CA ILE A 163 -0.35 -22.55 -12.90
C ILE A 163 -0.95 -21.94 -14.17
N ARG A 164 -1.91 -21.02 -14.04
CA ARG A 164 -2.54 -20.30 -15.16
C ARG A 164 -1.49 -19.52 -15.97
N ARG A 165 -0.54 -18.85 -15.31
CA ARG A 165 0.57 -18.12 -15.94
C ARG A 165 1.53 -19.05 -16.67
N ALA A 166 1.96 -20.13 -16.03
CA ALA A 166 2.83 -21.12 -16.64
C ALA A 166 2.17 -21.75 -17.88
N GLY A 167 0.88 -22.10 -17.79
CA GLY A 167 0.10 -22.61 -18.93
C GLY A 167 0.01 -21.63 -20.09
N LYS A 168 -0.28 -20.34 -19.83
CA LYS A 168 -0.32 -19.30 -20.87
C LYS A 168 1.04 -19.08 -21.53
N ALA A 169 2.12 -19.08 -20.76
CA ALA A 169 3.48 -18.93 -21.29
C ALA A 169 3.85 -20.10 -22.21
N LEU A 170 3.53 -21.33 -21.81
CA LEU A 170 3.78 -22.54 -22.62
C LEU A 170 2.97 -22.56 -23.91
N LEU A 171 1.70 -22.19 -23.87
CA LEU A 171 0.88 -22.09 -25.08
C LEU A 171 1.43 -21.04 -26.05
N HIS A 172 1.89 -19.89 -25.55
CA HIS A 172 2.49 -18.86 -26.41
C HIS A 172 3.84 -19.28 -27.03
N SER A 173 4.61 -20.15 -26.39
CA SER A 173 5.88 -20.66 -26.93
C SER A 173 5.75 -21.80 -27.93
N VAL A 174 4.60 -22.50 -27.98
CA VAL A 174 4.35 -23.62 -28.92
C VAL A 174 3.82 -23.13 -30.28
N PHE A 175 3.25 -21.92 -30.33
CA PHE A 175 2.71 -21.32 -31.56
C PHE A 175 3.63 -20.26 -32.21
N HIS A 176 4.90 -20.21 -31.81
CA HIS A 176 5.97 -19.41 -32.45
C HIS A 176 7.10 -20.32 -32.91
#